data_AF-A0ABD7WI12-F1
#
_entry.id   AF-A0ABD7WI12-F1
#
_cell.length_a   1.000
_cell.length_b   1.000
_cell.length_c   1.000
_cell.angle_alpha   90.00
_cell.angle_beta   90.00
_cell.angle_gamma   90.00
#
_symmetry.space_group_name_H-M   'P 1'
#
loop_
_entity.id
_entity.type
_entity.pdbx_description
1 polymer ?
#
loop_
_entity_poly.entity_id
_entity_poly.type
_entity_poly.pdbx_seq_one_letter_code
_entity_poly.pdbx_strand_id
1 'polypeptide(L)'
;MVMDRNNRSHAPKGTPGGGRFEPKGGDAPADDVTPPASRPDPHDLAAIFDRPDLARQIDFTLADGGRVSGYAMDCERLPREHVPDGWHVYAIMESESDDDDADIMTIRENTRVNHRMDFATDRDLTDVIDDPELENVADWGFTDRTLADDLA
;
A
#
# COMPACT_ATOMS: atom_id res chain seq x y z
N MET A 1 -26.53 -46.25 35.07
CA MET A 1 -26.03 -47.11 33.98
C MET A 1 -24.96 -46.34 33.25
N VAL A 2 -23.71 -46.79 33.36
CA VAL A 2 -22.55 -46.20 32.68
C VAL A 2 -22.66 -46.60 31.20
N MET A 3 -22.79 -45.61 30.31
CA MET A 3 -22.83 -45.85 28.86
C MET A 3 -21.40 -45.94 28.33
N ASP A 4 -21.10 -47.08 27.73
CA ASP A 4 -19.83 -47.46 27.12
C ASP A 4 -19.50 -46.54 25.94
N ARG A 5 -18.45 -45.73 26.07
CA ARG A 5 -17.93 -44.84 25.02
C ARG A 5 -16.86 -45.57 24.22
N ASN A 6 -17.26 -46.49 23.36
CA ASN A 6 -16.34 -47.04 22.37
C ASN A 6 -17.03 -47.41 21.06
N ASN A 7 -17.24 -46.42 20.18
CA ASN A 7 -17.60 -46.65 18.79
C ASN A 7 -16.66 -45.87 17.84
N ARG A 8 -15.36 -46.17 17.93
CA ARG A 8 -14.36 -45.73 16.94
C ARG A 8 -14.46 -46.59 15.67
N SER A 9 -15.49 -46.33 14.88
CA SER A 9 -15.66 -46.92 13.54
C SER A 9 -15.15 -45.96 12.46
N HIS A 10 -13.84 -45.78 12.37
CA HIS A 10 -13.20 -45.33 11.13
C HIS A 10 -11.84 -46.01 11.00
N ALA A 11 -11.80 -47.08 10.21
CA ALA A 11 -10.55 -47.64 9.73
C ALA A 11 -9.85 -46.60 8.83
N PRO A 12 -8.55 -46.32 9.00
CA PRO A 12 -7.84 -45.41 8.13
C PRO A 12 -7.75 -46.01 6.72
N LYS A 13 -8.14 -45.20 5.73
CA LYS A 13 -8.09 -45.51 4.31
C LYS A 13 -6.64 -45.64 3.87
N GLY A 14 -6.19 -46.89 3.68
CA GLY A 14 -5.04 -47.32 2.88
C GLY A 14 -3.73 -46.54 3.06
N THR A 15 -2.77 -47.12 3.77
CA THR A 15 -1.36 -46.76 3.62
C THR A 15 -0.88 -47.24 2.25
N PRO A 16 -0.44 -46.38 1.31
CA PRO A 16 0.32 -46.85 0.16
C PRO A 16 1.68 -47.31 0.70
N GLY A 17 1.98 -48.60 0.47
CA GLY A 17 3.23 -49.22 0.86
C GLY A 17 4.45 -48.48 0.31
N GLY A 18 5.53 -48.51 1.08
CA GLY A 18 6.80 -47.90 0.72
C GLY A 18 7.26 -48.30 -0.69
N GLY A 19 7.22 -47.33 -1.59
CA GLY A 19 7.82 -47.38 -2.90
C GLY A 19 8.98 -46.39 -2.93
N ARG A 20 10.18 -46.91 -3.22
CA ARG A 20 11.39 -46.15 -3.53
C ARG A 20 11.07 -45.06 -4.57
N PHE A 21 11.36 -43.80 -4.26
CA PHE A 21 11.32 -42.72 -5.24
C PHE A 21 12.41 -42.96 -6.30
N GLU A 22 12.00 -43.23 -7.54
CA GLU A 22 12.82 -43.05 -8.74
C GLU A 22 12.49 -41.67 -9.34
N PRO A 23 13.47 -40.84 -9.71
CA PRO A 23 13.19 -39.58 -10.40
C PRO A 23 12.95 -39.89 -11.88
N LYS A 24 11.69 -39.78 -12.32
CA LYS A 24 11.37 -39.70 -13.75
C LYS A 24 10.77 -38.33 -14.04
N GLY A 25 11.52 -37.58 -14.84
CA GLY A 25 11.18 -36.24 -15.32
C GLY A 25 9.87 -36.18 -16.08
N GLY A 26 9.36 -34.95 -16.11
CA GLY A 26 8.10 -34.56 -16.72
C GLY A 26 7.64 -33.27 -16.06
N ASP A 27 8.34 -32.17 -16.36
CA ASP A 27 7.94 -30.80 -16.07
C ASP A 27 6.48 -30.57 -16.49
N ALA A 28 5.57 -30.58 -15.52
CA ALA A 28 4.31 -29.88 -15.63
C ALA A 28 4.58 -28.46 -15.07
N PRO A 29 4.36 -27.38 -15.83
CA PRO A 29 4.47 -26.05 -15.25
C PRO A 29 3.44 -25.95 -14.13
N ALA A 30 3.92 -25.59 -12.94
CA ALA A 30 3.06 -25.15 -11.86
C ALA A 30 2.14 -24.06 -12.40
N ASP A 31 0.86 -24.08 -12.03
CA ASP A 31 -0.06 -22.97 -12.26
C ASP A 31 0.65 -21.68 -11.82
N ASP A 32 1.06 -20.88 -12.81
CA ASP A 32 1.63 -19.56 -12.58
C ASP A 32 0.53 -18.71 -11.94
N VAL A 33 0.59 -18.63 -10.60
CA VAL A 33 -0.13 -17.60 -9.86
C VAL A 33 0.34 -16.29 -10.44
N THR A 34 -0.57 -15.56 -11.12
CA THR A 34 -0.30 -14.20 -11.60
C THR A 34 0.35 -13.43 -10.47
N PRO A 35 1.59 -12.92 -10.64
CA PRO A 35 2.22 -12.11 -9.61
C PRO A 35 1.26 -10.99 -9.21
N PRO A 36 1.22 -10.59 -7.92
CA PRO A 36 0.50 -9.38 -7.54
C PRO A 36 0.95 -8.25 -8.47
N ALA A 37 0.01 -7.41 -8.91
CA ALA A 37 0.26 -6.31 -9.82
C ALA A 37 1.57 -5.62 -9.41
N SER A 38 2.55 -5.60 -10.33
CA SER A 38 3.81 -4.92 -10.08
C SER A 38 3.51 -3.52 -9.60
N ARG A 39 4.20 -3.09 -8.54
CA ARG A 39 4.16 -1.71 -8.06
C ARG A 39 4.23 -0.77 -9.28
N PRO A 40 3.30 0.18 -9.44
CA PRO A 40 3.36 1.19 -10.48
C PRO A 40 4.74 1.83 -10.56
N ASP A 41 5.24 2.07 -11.77
CA ASP A 41 6.59 2.60 -11.99
C ASP A 41 6.62 4.09 -11.62
N PRO A 42 7.57 4.56 -10.78
CA PRO A 42 7.75 5.99 -10.53
C PRO A 42 7.98 6.83 -11.80
N HIS A 43 8.46 6.23 -12.90
CA HIS A 43 8.59 6.91 -14.19
C HIS A 43 7.24 7.39 -14.74
N ASP A 44 6.14 6.71 -14.41
CA ASP A 44 4.80 7.12 -14.83
C ASP A 44 4.40 8.43 -14.15
N LEU A 45 4.87 8.67 -12.91
CA LEU A 45 4.61 9.91 -12.17
C LEU A 45 5.37 11.12 -12.70
N ALA A 46 6.48 10.93 -13.43
CA ALA A 46 7.31 12.03 -13.91
C ALA A 46 6.52 13.05 -14.77
N ALA A 47 5.42 12.62 -15.38
CA ALA A 47 4.55 13.48 -16.17
C ALA A 47 3.66 14.42 -15.35
N ILE A 48 3.37 14.11 -14.08
CA ILE A 48 2.50 14.94 -13.21
C ILE A 48 3.27 15.77 -12.18
N PHE A 49 4.55 15.45 -11.96
CA PHE A 49 5.45 16.23 -11.12
C PHE A 49 6.34 17.12 -12.00
N ASP A 50 6.06 18.42 -12.05
CA ASP A 50 6.89 19.40 -12.78
C ASP A 50 8.30 19.53 -12.16
N ARG A 51 8.42 19.21 -10.86
CA ARG A 51 9.66 19.28 -10.06
C ARG A 51 9.89 17.97 -9.31
N PRO A 52 10.33 16.89 -10.00
CA PRO A 52 10.58 15.60 -9.35
C PRO A 52 11.71 15.66 -8.30
N ASP A 53 12.58 16.69 -8.36
CA ASP A 53 13.61 17.00 -7.38
C ASP A 53 13.06 17.53 -6.04
N LEU A 54 11.81 18.02 -6.03
CA LEU A 54 11.13 18.52 -4.84
C LEU A 54 10.06 17.55 -4.31
N ALA A 55 9.74 16.51 -5.08
CA ALA A 55 8.80 15.47 -4.69
C ALA A 55 9.50 14.50 -3.72
N ARG A 56 9.29 14.70 -2.42
CA ARG A 56 9.95 13.91 -1.37
C ARG A 56 9.24 12.58 -1.18
N GLN A 57 10.02 11.51 -1.06
CA GLN A 57 9.46 10.21 -0.69
C GLN A 57 8.99 10.27 0.76
N ILE A 58 7.83 9.67 0.98
CA ILE A 58 7.12 9.65 2.25
C ILE A 58 6.68 8.21 2.52
N ASP A 59 6.97 7.73 3.72
CA ASP A 59 6.66 6.36 4.16
C ASP A 59 5.98 6.39 5.53
N PHE A 60 4.75 5.91 5.60
CA PHE A 60 4.01 5.83 6.86
C PHE A 60 3.28 4.49 7.01
N THR A 61 2.79 4.23 8.22
CA THR A 61 2.08 3.00 8.57
C THR A 61 0.65 3.33 8.92
N LEU A 62 -0.29 2.60 8.33
CA LEU A 62 -1.73 2.65 8.62
C LEU A 62 -2.04 1.98 9.96
N ALA A 63 -3.22 2.24 10.52
CA ALA A 63 -3.74 1.60 11.73
C ALA A 63 -3.75 0.06 11.64
N ASP A 64 -4.01 -0.47 10.44
CA ASP A 64 -4.02 -1.91 10.16
C ASP A 64 -2.61 -2.53 10.05
N GLY A 65 -1.55 -1.73 10.21
CA GLY A 65 -0.15 -2.12 10.07
C GLY A 65 0.36 -2.15 8.62
N GLY A 66 -0.48 -1.82 7.65
CA GLY A 66 -0.11 -1.68 6.24
C GLY A 66 0.83 -0.50 6.04
N ARG A 67 1.89 -0.70 5.26
CA ARG A 67 2.79 0.40 4.87
C ARG A 67 2.30 1.07 3.60
N VAL A 68 2.33 2.40 3.63
CA VAL A 68 2.10 3.27 2.48
C VAL A 68 3.41 3.95 2.16
N SER A 69 3.72 4.03 0.87
CA SER A 69 4.90 4.69 0.36
C SER A 69 4.51 5.46 -0.89
N GLY A 70 4.98 6.69 -1.02
CA GLY A 70 4.70 7.50 -2.19
C GLY A 70 5.55 8.75 -2.22
N TYR A 71 5.08 9.77 -2.92
CA TYR A 71 5.78 11.03 -3.11
C TYR A 71 4.87 12.20 -2.80
N ALA A 72 5.37 13.16 -2.05
CA ALA A 72 4.62 14.35 -1.67
C ALA A 72 5.35 15.62 -2.10
N MET A 73 4.57 16.62 -2.53
CA MET A 73 5.09 17.88 -3.06
C MET A 73 4.48 19.07 -2.32
N ASP A 74 5.34 19.83 -1.66
CA ASP A 74 4.94 21.02 -0.90
C ASP A 74 4.50 22.14 -1.84
N CYS A 75 3.40 22.81 -1.51
CA CYS A 75 2.93 24.07 -2.12
C CYS A 75 2.45 24.02 -3.58
N GLU A 76 2.57 22.88 -4.28
CA GLU A 76 2.07 22.71 -5.65
C GLU A 76 0.99 21.63 -5.72
N ARG A 77 -0.04 21.91 -6.52
CA ARG A 77 -1.14 20.98 -6.72
C ARG A 77 -0.85 20.07 -7.90
N LEU A 78 -0.94 18.77 -7.69
CA LEU A 78 -0.76 17.80 -8.76
C LEU A 78 -1.98 17.79 -9.69
N PRO A 79 -1.76 17.69 -11.02
CA PRO A 79 -2.85 17.65 -12.00
C PRO A 79 -3.56 16.30 -11.95
N ARG A 80 -4.62 16.23 -11.14
CA ARG A 80 -5.45 15.03 -10.88
C ARG A 80 -5.97 14.35 -12.15
N GLU A 81 -6.26 15.13 -13.19
CA GLU A 81 -6.72 14.63 -14.49
C GLU A 81 -5.65 13.86 -15.29
N HIS A 82 -4.38 13.92 -14.88
CA HIS A 82 -3.25 13.25 -15.54
C HIS A 82 -2.59 12.17 -14.67
N VAL A 83 -3.22 11.81 -13.54
CA VAL A 83 -2.69 10.75 -12.67
C VAL A 83 -2.61 9.44 -13.45
N PRO A 84 -1.42 8.80 -13.52
CA PRO A 84 -1.26 7.56 -14.27
C PRO A 84 -2.02 6.39 -13.63
N ASP A 85 -2.32 5.38 -14.44
CA ASP A 85 -3.01 4.18 -13.97
C ASP A 85 -2.24 3.51 -12.80
N GLY A 86 -2.98 3.20 -11.74
CA GLY A 86 -2.41 2.59 -10.53
C GLY A 86 -1.84 3.58 -9.52
N TRP A 87 -1.77 4.87 -9.85
CA TRP A 87 -1.45 5.93 -8.90
C TRP A 87 -2.71 6.65 -8.41
N HIS A 88 -2.64 7.16 -7.19
CA HIS A 88 -3.72 7.84 -6.49
C HIS A 88 -3.19 9.11 -5.84
N VAL A 89 -3.95 10.21 -5.91
CA VAL A 89 -3.53 11.51 -5.36
C VAL A 89 -4.51 12.03 -4.30
N TYR A 90 -3.95 12.31 -3.12
CA TYR A 90 -4.64 12.85 -1.96
C TYR A 90 -4.12 14.24 -1.62
N ALA A 91 -4.99 15.08 -1.05
CA ALA A 91 -4.59 16.39 -0.54
C ALA A 91 -4.36 16.31 0.96
N ILE A 92 -3.42 17.11 1.45
CA ILE A 92 -3.07 17.20 2.87
C ILE A 92 -3.20 18.66 3.33
N MET A 93 -3.80 18.87 4.50
CA MET A 93 -4.06 20.18 5.09
C MET A 93 -3.51 20.24 6.52
N GLU A 94 -2.94 21.39 6.91
CA GLU A 94 -2.70 21.64 8.34
C GLU A 94 -4.04 21.83 9.05
N SER A 95 -4.22 21.20 10.21
CA SER A 95 -5.32 21.51 11.09
C SER A 95 -5.24 22.98 11.49
N GLU A 96 -6.39 23.67 11.52
CA GLU A 96 -6.50 25.05 12.03
C GLU A 96 -6.39 25.10 13.56
N SER A 97 -5.79 24.08 14.20
CA SER A 97 -5.64 24.02 15.65
C SER A 97 -4.64 25.09 16.10
N ASP A 98 -5.09 26.01 16.95
CA ASP A 98 -4.25 27.05 17.60
C ASP A 98 -3.27 26.45 18.64
N ASP A 99 -3.24 25.12 18.83
CA ASP A 99 -2.21 24.45 19.61
C ASP A 99 -0.92 24.32 18.77
N ASP A 100 0.23 24.68 19.35
CA ASP A 100 1.56 24.70 18.69
C ASP A 100 2.00 23.33 18.10
N ASP A 101 1.20 22.27 18.32
CA ASP A 101 1.28 20.97 17.66
C ASP A 101 0.33 20.96 16.46
N ALA A 102 0.77 21.52 15.33
CA ALA A 102 -0.01 21.53 14.09
C ALA A 102 -0.20 20.10 13.55
N ASP A 103 -1.34 19.49 13.89
CA ASP A 103 -1.73 18.19 13.33
C ASP A 103 -2.01 18.34 11.83
N ILE A 104 -1.66 17.32 11.05
CA ILE A 104 -1.83 17.34 9.60
C ILE A 104 -2.93 16.33 9.22
N MET A 105 -3.98 16.84 8.57
CA MET A 105 -5.14 16.07 8.12
C MET A 105 -5.02 15.63 6.67
N THR A 106 -5.50 14.42 6.39
CA THR A 106 -5.66 13.91 5.03
C THR A 106 -7.03 14.21 4.47
N ILE A 107 -7.11 14.29 3.15
CA ILE A 107 -8.33 14.60 2.45
C ILE A 107 -8.47 13.61 1.29
N ARG A 108 -9.69 13.10 1.16
CA ARG A 108 -10.10 12.15 0.13
C ARG A 108 -9.56 12.46 -1.25
N GLU A 109 -9.33 11.39 -1.99
CA GLU A 109 -8.87 11.42 -3.37
C GLU A 109 -9.67 12.44 -4.19
N ASN A 110 -8.99 13.20 -5.04
CA ASN A 110 -9.60 14.15 -5.95
C ASN A 110 -10.38 15.32 -5.32
N THR A 111 -10.28 15.53 -4.00
CA THR A 111 -10.92 16.67 -3.33
C THR A 111 -10.15 17.97 -3.58
N ARG A 112 -10.87 19.06 -3.86
CA ARG A 112 -10.30 20.41 -4.01
C ARG A 112 -10.48 21.21 -2.72
N VAL A 113 -9.37 21.43 -2.02
CA VAL A 113 -9.30 22.26 -0.81
C VAL A 113 -8.13 23.26 -0.88
N ASN A 114 -8.11 24.21 0.06
CA ASN A 114 -6.89 24.94 0.39
C ASN A 114 -5.97 23.96 1.12
N HIS A 115 -4.94 23.47 0.44
CA HIS A 115 -4.08 22.37 0.89
C HIS A 115 -2.69 22.91 1.17
N ARG A 116 -1.93 22.21 2.01
CA ARG A 116 -0.50 22.45 2.21
C ARG A 116 0.33 21.70 1.17
N MET A 117 -0.08 20.46 0.87
CA MET A 117 0.71 19.50 0.09
C MET A 117 -0.22 18.51 -0.62
N ASP A 118 0.14 18.09 -1.83
CA ASP A 118 -0.46 16.92 -2.51
C ASP A 118 0.48 15.72 -2.35
N PHE A 119 -0.10 14.53 -2.23
CA PHE A 119 0.59 13.26 -2.01
C PHE A 119 0.09 12.22 -3.02
N ALA A 120 1.02 11.58 -3.74
CA ALA A 120 0.77 10.53 -4.72
C ALA A 120 1.27 9.17 -4.20
N THR A 121 0.44 8.14 -4.30
CA THR A 121 0.75 6.77 -3.85
C THR A 121 0.20 5.74 -4.81
N ASP A 122 0.81 4.56 -4.85
CA ASP A 122 0.32 3.41 -5.62
C ASP A 122 -0.80 2.64 -4.92
N ARG A 123 -1.13 3.04 -3.70
CA ARG A 123 -2.15 2.41 -2.89
C ARG A 123 -3.41 3.26 -2.90
N ASP A 124 -4.52 2.65 -3.28
CA ASP A 124 -5.84 3.24 -3.06
C ASP A 124 -6.10 3.32 -1.54
N LEU A 125 -6.22 4.55 -1.04
CA LEU A 125 -6.53 4.86 0.34
C LEU A 125 -7.98 5.31 0.50
N THR A 126 -8.82 5.29 -0.53
CA THR A 126 -10.19 5.84 -0.49
C THR A 126 -11.01 5.30 0.69
N ASP A 127 -10.84 4.01 1.03
CA ASP A 127 -11.56 3.36 2.13
C ASP A 127 -10.94 3.58 3.52
N VAL A 128 -9.70 4.08 3.60
CA VAL A 128 -8.93 4.22 4.85
C VAL A 128 -8.44 5.65 5.11
N ILE A 129 -8.57 6.56 4.15
CA ILE A 129 -8.07 7.93 4.26
C ILE A 129 -8.81 8.74 5.33
N ASP A 130 -10.06 8.38 5.62
CA ASP A 130 -10.85 8.96 6.72
C ASP A 130 -10.55 8.28 8.09
N ASP A 131 -9.50 7.45 8.19
CA ASP A 131 -9.09 6.86 9.45
C ASP A 131 -8.54 7.97 10.37
N PRO A 132 -9.07 8.15 11.59
CA PRO A 132 -8.62 9.22 12.50
C PRO A 132 -7.14 9.11 12.87
N GLU A 133 -6.53 7.92 12.77
CA GLU A 133 -5.07 7.75 12.97
C GLU A 133 -4.27 8.33 11.79
N LEU A 134 -4.83 8.36 10.58
CA LEU A 134 -4.25 9.01 9.41
C LEU A 134 -4.55 10.51 9.35
N GLU A 135 -5.69 10.94 9.86
CA GLU A 135 -6.08 12.35 9.94
C GLU A 135 -5.24 13.15 10.94
N ASN A 136 -4.55 12.50 11.88
CA ASN A 136 -3.79 13.17 12.94
C ASN A 136 -2.35 12.66 13.03
N VAL A 137 -1.68 12.57 11.88
CA VAL A 137 -0.28 12.10 11.83
C VAL A 137 0.66 13.27 12.13
N ALA A 138 1.31 13.22 13.29
CA ALA A 138 2.33 14.19 13.70
C ALA A 138 3.66 14.02 12.94
N ASP A 139 3.98 12.81 12.49
CA ASP A 139 5.18 12.52 11.67
C ASP A 139 4.79 11.68 10.46
N TRP A 140 4.81 12.35 9.31
CA TRP A 140 4.46 11.78 8.01
C TRP A 140 5.54 10.86 7.44
N GLY A 141 6.71 10.75 8.08
CA GLY A 141 7.76 9.84 7.65
C GLY A 141 8.42 10.29 6.34
N PHE A 142 8.61 11.60 6.18
CA PHE A 142 9.37 12.13 5.07
C PHE A 142 10.81 11.63 5.11
N THR A 143 11.32 11.26 3.94
CA THR A 143 12.69 10.83 3.76
C THR A 143 13.50 11.90 3.04
N ASP A 144 14.83 11.73 3.02
CA ASP A 144 15.74 12.56 2.23
C ASP A 144 15.73 12.17 0.73
N ARG A 145 15.06 11.07 0.34
CA ARG A 145 14.96 10.66 -1.06
C ARG A 145 13.86 11.41 -1.78
N THR A 146 14.07 11.62 -3.07
CA THR A 146 13.13 12.31 -3.97
C THR A 146 12.70 11.41 -5.12
N LEU A 147 11.63 11.79 -5.82
CA LEU A 147 11.25 11.12 -7.07
C LEU A 147 12.40 11.16 -8.08
N ALA A 148 13.13 12.28 -8.18
CA ALA A 148 14.29 12.38 -9.07
C ALA A 148 15.38 11.33 -8.77
N ASP A 149 15.58 10.94 -7.51
CA ASP A 149 16.55 9.90 -7.15
C ASP A 149 16.14 8.49 -7.61
N ASP A 150 14.84 8.25 -7.80
CA ASP A 150 14.30 6.98 -8.28
C ASP A 150 14.14 6.96 -9.82
N LEU A 151 14.22 8.13 -10.47
CA LEU A 151 14.24 8.28 -11.94
C LEU A 151 15.66 8.25 -12.54
N ALA A 152 16.71 8.30 -11.71
CA ALA A 152 18.12 8.41 -12.12
C ALA A 152 18.80 7.06 -12.38
#